data_AF-A0A966I5U5-F1
#
_entry.id   AF-A0A966I5U5-F1
#
_cell.length_a   1.000
_cell.length_b   1.000
_cell.length_c   1.000
_cell.angle_alpha   90.00
_cell.angle_beta   90.00
_cell.angle_gamma   90.00
#
_symmetry.space_group_name_H-M   'P 1'
#
loop_
_entity.id
_entity.type
_entity.pdbx_description
1 polymer ?
#
loop_
_entity_poly.entity_id
_entity_poly.type
_entity_poly.pdbx_seq_one_letter_code
_entity_poly.pdbx_strand_id
1 'polypeptide(L)'
;MLQPLERALHEMHEQLFDDDRAMVRLYGLYLVRETALGAFLDLENGNVVRAQRALREVLKHQYTDDVDARWAGTFKTHAAQPDAGTLDADGKPRVREWRDYDPNWRQFMAMILEMTVRLYGHVLGDDLAAEMRRAVRRAVLSEPAARISGRYSNIVLMQAWLHEAISEKGATETADAADATAVAAPTNRWLNAHLRRNLAAGWLSVARALHFFFSPTPW
;
A
#
# COMPACT_ATOMS: atom_id res chain seq x y z
N MET A 1 8.89 7.85 -25.70
CA MET A 1 9.32 9.14 -25.12
C MET A 1 8.35 9.44 -24.00
N LEU A 2 8.81 9.45 -22.74
CA LEU A 2 7.93 9.69 -21.58
C LEU A 2 7.25 11.06 -21.68
N GLN A 3 6.00 11.15 -21.25
CA GLN A 3 5.28 12.41 -21.14
C GLN A 3 6.01 13.34 -20.16
N PRO A 4 5.91 14.68 -20.30
CA PRO A 4 6.62 15.62 -19.43
C PRO A 4 6.39 15.39 -17.93
N LEU A 5 5.17 15.01 -17.54
CA LEU A 5 4.82 14.71 -16.16
C LEU A 5 5.50 13.42 -15.66
N GLU A 6 5.51 12.36 -16.45
CA GLU A 6 6.13 11.08 -16.09
C GLU A 6 7.64 11.26 -15.87
N ARG A 7 8.28 12.06 -16.73
CA ARG A 7 9.69 12.41 -16.58
C ARG A 7 9.95 13.18 -15.28
N ALA A 8 9.14 14.20 -14.98
CA ALA A 8 9.30 14.99 -13.76
C ALA A 8 9.11 14.14 -12.49
N LEU A 9 8.13 13.23 -12.48
CA LEU A 9 7.91 12.31 -11.36
C LEU A 9 9.10 11.36 -11.19
N HIS A 10 9.66 10.85 -12.29
CA HIS A 10 10.85 10.00 -12.24
C HIS A 10 12.07 10.75 -11.72
N GLU A 11 12.37 11.94 -12.28
CA GLU A 11 13.49 12.77 -11.82
C GLU A 11 13.36 13.13 -10.33
N MET A 12 12.15 13.46 -9.86
CA MET A 12 11.91 13.70 -8.44
C MET A 12 12.15 12.44 -7.60
N HIS A 13 11.66 11.28 -8.04
CA HIS A 13 11.89 10.01 -7.32
C HIS A 13 13.39 9.69 -7.20
N GLU A 14 14.16 9.83 -8.28
CA GLU A 14 15.62 9.62 -8.23
C GLU A 14 16.33 10.57 -7.25
N GLN A 15 15.88 11.83 -7.15
CA GLN A 15 16.48 12.80 -6.24
C GLN A 15 16.13 12.53 -4.77
N LEU A 16 14.94 12.01 -4.50
CA LEU A 16 14.45 11.80 -3.15
C LEU A 16 14.78 10.40 -2.60
N PHE A 17 15.12 9.44 -3.46
CA PHE A 17 15.45 8.09 -3.02
C PHE A 17 16.85 8.03 -2.39
N ASP A 18 16.90 7.59 -1.14
CA ASP A 18 18.14 7.31 -0.41
C ASP A 18 18.46 5.82 -0.57
N ASP A 19 19.48 5.49 -1.37
CA ASP A 19 19.81 4.09 -1.66
C ASP A 19 20.34 3.34 -0.43
N ASP A 20 21.09 4.00 0.45
CA ASP A 20 21.63 3.38 1.66
C ASP A 20 20.51 2.92 2.60
N ARG A 21 19.43 3.69 2.65
CA ARG A 21 18.24 3.38 3.46
C ARG A 21 17.16 2.63 2.69
N ALA A 22 17.26 2.54 1.37
CA ALA A 22 16.21 2.07 0.47
C ALA A 22 14.84 2.75 0.73
N MET A 23 14.84 4.05 1.00
CA MET A 23 13.65 4.81 1.35
C MET A 23 13.63 6.19 0.69
N VAL A 24 12.44 6.70 0.43
CA VAL A 24 12.25 8.09 0.00
C VAL A 24 12.43 9.03 1.19
N ARG A 25 13.32 10.01 1.03
CA ARG A 25 13.64 11.03 2.02
C ARG A 25 13.14 12.40 1.58
N LEU A 26 12.23 12.98 2.36
CA LEU A 26 11.69 14.32 2.13
C LEU A 26 11.59 15.08 3.44
N TYR A 27 11.95 16.37 3.45
CA TYR A 27 12.02 17.21 4.65
C TYR A 27 12.85 16.62 5.81
N GLY A 28 13.88 15.85 5.48
CA GLY A 28 14.74 15.17 6.46
C GLY A 28 14.13 13.90 7.08
N LEU A 29 12.93 13.50 6.67
CA LEU A 29 12.24 12.30 7.14
C LEU A 29 12.21 11.22 6.06
N TYR A 30 12.31 9.95 6.48
CA TYR A 30 12.10 8.80 5.60
C TYR A 30 10.64 8.41 5.60
N LEU A 31 9.93 8.70 4.51
CA LEU A 31 8.48 8.61 4.45
C LEU A 31 8.03 7.25 3.93
N VAL A 32 7.14 6.58 4.67
CA VAL A 32 6.78 5.18 4.41
C VAL A 32 5.88 5.05 3.17
N ARG A 33 4.87 5.91 3.02
CA ARG A 33 3.97 5.88 1.84
C ARG A 33 4.71 6.26 0.57
N GLU A 34 5.49 7.33 0.61
CA GLU A 34 6.26 7.79 -0.54
C GLU A 34 7.28 6.73 -0.97
N THR A 35 7.86 5.98 -0.02
CA THR A 35 8.70 4.82 -0.35
C THR A 35 7.89 3.72 -1.06
N ALA A 36 6.67 3.42 -0.62
CA ALA A 36 5.82 2.42 -1.27
C ALA A 36 5.40 2.86 -2.69
N LEU A 37 5.06 4.14 -2.88
CA LEU A 37 4.77 4.72 -4.20
C LEU A 37 6.00 4.74 -5.10
N GLY A 38 7.17 5.09 -4.54
CA GLY A 38 8.44 5.07 -5.26
C GLY A 38 8.82 3.66 -5.73
N ALA A 39 8.57 2.64 -4.91
CA ALA A 39 8.77 1.25 -5.31
C ALA A 39 7.84 0.83 -6.45
N PHE A 40 6.61 1.35 -6.49
CA PHE A 40 5.68 1.13 -7.61
C PHE A 40 6.23 1.75 -8.90
N LEU A 41 6.72 2.99 -8.85
CA LEU A 41 7.39 3.65 -9.97
C LEU A 41 8.66 2.90 -10.41
N ASP A 42 9.40 2.32 -9.48
CA ASP A 42 10.56 1.49 -9.80
C ASP A 42 10.18 0.25 -10.60
N LEU A 43 9.10 -0.44 -10.21
CA LEU A 43 8.61 -1.61 -10.94
C LEU A 43 8.21 -1.26 -12.37
N GLU A 44 7.62 -0.09 -12.58
CA GLU A 44 7.25 0.42 -13.90
C GLU A 44 8.43 0.67 -14.82
N ASN A 45 9.52 1.16 -14.22
CA ASN A 45 10.75 1.44 -14.94
C ASN A 45 11.68 0.21 -15.02
N GLY A 46 11.22 -0.96 -14.53
CA GLY A 46 12.02 -2.19 -14.53
C GLY A 46 13.10 -2.24 -13.45
N ASN A 47 13.12 -1.30 -12.51
CA ASN A 47 14.05 -1.23 -11.38
C ASN A 47 13.63 -2.19 -10.26
N VAL A 48 13.40 -3.47 -10.61
CA VAL A 48 12.80 -4.49 -9.73
C VAL A 48 13.59 -4.68 -8.44
N VAL A 49 14.92 -4.72 -8.49
CA VAL A 49 15.77 -4.92 -7.30
C VAL A 49 15.60 -3.78 -6.30
N ARG A 50 15.56 -2.52 -6.78
CA ARG A 50 15.38 -1.34 -5.93
C ARG A 50 13.98 -1.32 -5.32
N ALA A 51 12.96 -1.62 -6.12
CA ALA A 51 11.59 -1.74 -5.64
C ALA A 51 11.44 -2.79 -4.53
N GLN A 52 12.02 -3.97 -4.70
CA GLN A 52 11.94 -5.04 -3.70
C GLN A 52 12.62 -4.63 -2.38
N ARG A 53 13.77 -3.94 -2.43
CA ARG A 53 14.44 -3.39 -1.24
C ARG A 53 13.53 -2.39 -0.52
N ALA A 54 12.96 -1.44 -1.27
CA ALA A 54 12.07 -0.41 -0.74
C ALA A 54 10.80 -1.00 -0.11
N LEU A 55 10.16 -1.97 -0.77
CA LEU A 55 8.97 -2.66 -0.23
C LEU A 55 9.27 -3.41 1.06
N ARG A 56 10.44 -4.07 1.15
CA ARG A 56 10.86 -4.72 2.40
C ARG A 56 11.04 -3.72 3.54
N GLU A 57 11.59 -2.53 3.27
CA GLU A 57 11.68 -1.47 4.29
C GLU A 57 10.29 -0.95 4.70
N VAL A 58 9.39 -0.73 3.74
CA VAL A 58 8.00 -0.32 4.03
C VAL A 58 7.31 -1.29 4.99
N LEU A 59 7.44 -2.60 4.75
CA LEU A 59 6.78 -3.63 5.55
C LEU A 59 7.26 -3.66 7.00
N LYS A 60 8.50 -3.26 7.30
CA LYS A 60 9.02 -3.16 8.68
C LYS A 60 8.29 -2.10 9.52
N HIS A 61 7.59 -1.17 8.87
CA HIS A 61 6.90 -0.06 9.52
C HIS A 61 5.41 -0.30 9.72
N GLN A 62 4.91 -1.51 9.44
CA GLN A 62 3.55 -1.89 9.81
C GLN A 62 3.48 -2.24 11.30
N TYR A 63 2.51 -1.68 12.00
CA TYR A 63 2.16 -2.11 13.35
C TYR A 63 1.53 -3.51 13.32
N THR A 64 1.87 -4.32 14.31
CA THR A 64 1.26 -5.62 14.55
C THR A 64 -0.22 -5.48 14.96
N ASP A 65 -0.96 -6.57 15.06
CA ASP A 65 -2.39 -6.58 15.39
C ASP A 65 -2.66 -6.63 16.91
N ASP A 66 -1.64 -6.86 17.73
CA ASP A 66 -1.71 -6.92 19.19
C ASP A 66 -1.48 -5.57 19.89
N VAL A 67 -1.19 -4.51 19.14
CA VAL A 67 -1.11 -3.15 19.68
C VAL A 67 -2.51 -2.52 19.84
N ASP A 68 -2.55 -1.31 20.39
CA ASP A 68 -3.77 -0.51 20.47
C ASP A 68 -4.52 -0.45 19.13
N ALA A 69 -5.85 -0.66 19.17
CA ALA A 69 -6.69 -0.79 17.98
C ALA A 69 -6.63 0.41 17.02
N ARG A 70 -6.26 1.60 17.50
CA ARG A 70 -6.05 2.77 16.64
C ARG A 70 -4.90 2.57 15.66
N TRP A 71 -3.90 1.82 16.10
CA TRP A 71 -2.64 1.56 15.40
C TRP A 71 -2.59 0.18 14.76
N ALA A 72 -3.33 -0.80 15.29
CA ALA A 72 -3.29 -2.17 14.80
C ALA A 72 -3.40 -2.25 13.26
N GLY A 73 -2.43 -2.92 12.62
CA GLY A 73 -2.35 -3.09 11.17
C GLY A 73 -2.11 -1.82 10.33
N THR A 74 -2.03 -0.63 10.95
CA THR A 74 -1.64 0.61 10.25
C THR A 74 -0.13 0.67 10.05
N PHE A 75 0.36 1.70 9.37
CA PHE A 75 1.79 1.92 9.18
C PHE A 75 2.23 3.21 9.87
N LYS A 76 3.52 3.33 10.15
CA LYS A 76 4.12 4.64 10.40
C LYS A 76 3.97 5.53 9.17
N THR A 77 3.81 6.84 9.36
CA THR A 77 3.89 7.85 8.30
C THR A 77 5.35 8.09 7.89
N HIS A 78 6.28 8.00 8.84
CA HIS A 78 7.71 8.05 8.60
C HIS A 78 8.50 7.10 9.54
N ALA A 79 9.69 6.67 9.12
CA ALA A 79 10.47 5.65 9.83
C ALA A 79 10.81 6.03 11.28
N ALA A 80 11.05 7.32 11.54
CA ALA A 80 11.36 7.85 12.86
C ALA A 80 10.13 8.14 13.74
N GLN A 81 8.91 7.81 13.29
CA GLN A 81 7.71 8.04 14.09
C GLN A 81 7.78 7.17 15.36
N PRO A 82 7.44 7.73 16.54
CA PRO A 82 7.35 6.97 17.77
C PRO A 82 6.38 5.79 17.65
N ASP A 83 6.68 4.70 18.35
CA ASP A 83 5.83 3.52 18.35
C ASP A 83 4.50 3.75 19.08
N ALA A 84 3.49 2.96 18.74
CA ALA A 84 2.22 2.91 19.45
C ALA A 84 2.44 2.62 20.95
N GLY A 85 1.64 3.27 21.81
CA GLY A 85 1.74 3.10 23.26
C GLY A 85 2.87 3.88 23.94
N THR A 86 3.71 4.60 23.18
CA THR A 86 4.73 5.49 23.77
C THR A 86 4.14 6.81 24.28
N LEU A 87 4.89 7.49 25.14
CA LEU A 87 4.56 8.82 25.68
C LEU A 87 5.17 9.94 24.82
N ASP A 88 4.56 11.12 24.88
CA ASP A 88 5.14 12.36 24.36
C ASP A 88 6.12 13.01 25.36
N ALA A 89 6.73 14.14 24.97
CA ALA A 89 7.74 14.82 25.78
C ALA A 89 7.21 15.31 27.14
N ASP A 90 5.89 15.48 27.26
CA ASP A 90 5.22 15.87 28.50
C ASP A 90 4.75 14.66 29.32
N GLY A 91 5.13 13.44 28.92
CA GLY A 91 4.70 12.19 29.56
C GLY A 91 3.26 11.79 29.24
N LYS A 92 2.62 12.35 28.21
CA LYS A 92 1.23 12.03 27.85
C LYS A 92 1.18 10.91 26.79
N PRO A 93 0.19 10.01 26.83
CA PRO A 93 0.02 8.99 25.81
C PRO A 93 -0.13 9.59 24.39
N ARG A 94 0.51 8.96 23.40
CA ARG A 94 0.39 9.33 21.97
C ARG A 94 -0.86 8.74 21.35
N VAL A 95 -1.95 9.49 21.47
CA VAL A 95 -3.31 9.02 21.12
C VAL A 95 -4.10 9.99 20.27
N ARG A 96 -3.50 11.11 19.85
CA ARG A 96 -4.19 12.16 19.10
C ARG A 96 -4.19 11.83 17.59
N GLU A 97 -5.38 11.71 17.02
CA GLU A 97 -5.56 11.57 15.57
C GLU A 97 -4.91 12.74 14.81
N TRP A 98 -4.40 12.45 13.62
CA TRP A 98 -3.74 13.38 12.69
C TRP A 98 -2.44 14.00 13.19
N ARG A 99 -2.03 13.65 14.41
CA ARG A 99 -0.81 14.15 15.04
C ARG A 99 0.12 13.02 15.46
N ASP A 100 -0.42 12.08 16.23
CA ASP A 100 0.32 10.91 16.68
C ASP A 100 0.18 9.76 15.67
N TYR A 101 -1.01 9.58 15.09
CA TYR A 101 -1.27 8.62 14.02
C TYR A 101 -2.30 9.16 13.03
N ASP A 102 -2.23 8.66 11.80
CA ASP A 102 -3.26 8.88 10.78
C ASP A 102 -4.15 7.63 10.68
N PRO A 103 -5.45 7.72 11.01
CA PRO A 103 -6.35 6.57 11.00
C PRO A 103 -6.63 6.00 9.61
N ASN A 104 -6.40 6.75 8.53
CA ASN A 104 -6.63 6.32 7.15
C ASN A 104 -5.44 5.61 6.53
N TRP A 105 -4.27 5.74 7.14
CA TRP A 105 -3.03 5.22 6.59
C TRP A 105 -3.08 3.72 6.31
N ARG A 106 -3.85 3.01 7.14
CA ARG A 106 -4.18 1.60 6.98
C ARG A 106 -4.74 1.30 5.59
N GLN A 107 -5.76 2.03 5.14
CA GLN A 107 -6.38 1.83 3.82
C GLN A 107 -5.44 2.28 2.70
N PHE A 108 -4.79 3.43 2.83
CA PHE A 108 -3.91 3.93 1.77
C PHE A 108 -2.74 3.00 1.48
N MET A 109 -2.06 2.53 2.53
CA MET A 109 -0.95 1.59 2.39
C MET A 109 -1.43 0.25 1.85
N ALA A 110 -2.55 -0.28 2.35
CA ALA A 110 -3.12 -1.52 1.84
C ALA A 110 -3.47 -1.45 0.35
N MET A 111 -4.05 -0.32 -0.11
CA MET A 111 -4.32 -0.09 -1.53
C MET A 111 -3.05 -0.14 -2.38
N ILE A 112 -1.98 0.56 -1.96
CA ILE A 112 -0.71 0.59 -2.69
C ILE A 112 -0.12 -0.82 -2.77
N LEU A 113 -0.04 -1.53 -1.64
CA LEU A 113 0.54 -2.88 -1.58
C LEU A 113 -0.29 -3.88 -2.42
N GLU A 114 -1.61 -3.85 -2.31
CA GLU A 114 -2.48 -4.75 -3.06
C GLU A 114 -2.39 -4.48 -4.57
N MET A 115 -2.39 -3.21 -4.98
CA MET A 115 -2.22 -2.85 -6.39
C MET A 115 -0.85 -3.28 -6.92
N THR A 116 0.20 -3.08 -6.13
CA THR A 116 1.57 -3.50 -6.48
C THR A 116 1.62 -5.01 -6.69
N VAL A 117 1.05 -5.81 -5.78
CA VAL A 117 1.00 -7.27 -5.93
C VAL A 117 0.15 -7.68 -7.14
N ARG A 118 -1.01 -7.05 -7.37
CA ARG A 118 -1.88 -7.38 -8.51
C ARG A 118 -1.21 -7.14 -9.86
N LEU A 119 -0.45 -6.06 -10.00
CA LEU A 119 0.17 -5.67 -11.27
C LEU A 119 1.56 -6.28 -11.47
N TYR A 120 2.36 -6.33 -10.40
CA TYR A 120 3.78 -6.67 -10.46
C TYR A 120 4.16 -7.91 -9.65
N GLY A 121 3.20 -8.60 -9.03
CA GLY A 121 3.49 -9.79 -8.22
C GLY A 121 4.28 -10.89 -8.94
N HIS A 122 4.18 -10.95 -10.27
CA HIS A 122 4.93 -11.89 -11.12
C HIS A 122 6.42 -11.59 -11.27
N VAL A 123 6.89 -10.39 -10.90
CA VAL A 123 8.31 -10.01 -10.89
C VAL A 123 8.86 -9.81 -9.46
N LEU A 124 8.01 -9.90 -8.46
CA LEU A 124 8.42 -9.90 -7.05
C LEU A 124 8.85 -11.30 -6.64
N GLY A 125 9.76 -11.41 -5.66
CA GLY A 125 9.99 -12.69 -5.00
C GLY A 125 8.71 -13.21 -4.34
N ASP A 126 8.48 -14.52 -4.39
CA ASP A 126 7.26 -15.14 -3.86
C ASP A 126 7.06 -14.84 -2.36
N ASP A 127 8.16 -14.80 -1.60
CA ASP A 127 8.18 -14.44 -0.18
C ASP A 127 7.66 -13.01 0.04
N LEU A 128 8.14 -12.04 -0.74
CA LEU A 128 7.76 -10.64 -0.62
C LEU A 128 6.30 -10.42 -1.02
N ALA A 129 5.86 -11.03 -2.13
CA ALA A 129 4.46 -10.91 -2.55
C ALA A 129 3.51 -11.51 -1.51
N ALA A 130 3.89 -12.62 -0.87
CA ALA A 130 3.13 -13.21 0.23
C ALA A 130 3.13 -12.32 1.49
N GLU A 131 4.26 -11.72 1.85
CA GLU A 131 4.36 -10.76 2.97
C GLU A 131 3.46 -9.54 2.75
N MET A 132 3.48 -8.97 1.55
CA MET A 132 2.62 -7.84 1.20
C MET A 132 1.13 -8.20 1.31
N ARG A 133 0.72 -9.39 0.84
CA ARG A 133 -0.67 -9.87 1.01
C ARG A 133 -1.04 -10.03 2.49
N ARG A 134 -0.14 -10.56 3.32
CA ARG A 134 -0.35 -10.64 4.78
C ARG A 134 -0.50 -9.25 5.40
N ALA A 135 0.33 -8.30 5.00
CA ALA A 135 0.24 -6.92 5.46
C ALA A 135 -1.09 -6.26 5.06
N VAL A 136 -1.56 -6.46 3.82
CA VAL A 136 -2.88 -6.02 3.36
C VAL A 136 -3.99 -6.64 4.23
N ARG A 137 -3.96 -7.96 4.46
CA ARG A 137 -4.94 -8.62 5.33
C ARG A 137 -4.95 -8.05 6.74
N ARG A 138 -3.79 -7.83 7.35
CA ARG A 138 -3.68 -7.20 8.68
C ARG A 138 -4.31 -5.81 8.67
N ALA A 139 -4.00 -4.99 7.68
CA ALA A 139 -4.59 -3.67 7.52
C ALA A 139 -6.12 -3.73 7.34
N VAL A 140 -6.67 -4.69 6.61
CA VAL A 140 -8.12 -4.77 6.44
C VAL A 140 -8.82 -5.25 7.72
N LEU A 141 -8.28 -6.28 8.37
CA LEU A 141 -8.92 -6.95 9.51
C LEU A 141 -8.77 -6.21 10.83
N SER A 142 -7.73 -5.39 11.00
CA SER A 142 -7.52 -4.57 12.19
C SER A 142 -8.29 -3.25 12.17
N GLU A 143 -9.09 -2.99 11.15
CA GLU A 143 -9.90 -1.78 11.04
C GLU A 143 -11.04 -1.76 12.07
N PRO A 144 -11.14 -0.75 12.96
CA PRO A 144 -12.21 -0.69 13.95
C PRO A 144 -13.59 -0.52 13.30
N ALA A 145 -14.53 -1.40 13.63
CA ALA A 145 -15.85 -1.49 12.98
C ALA A 145 -16.66 -0.18 12.93
N ALA A 146 -16.48 0.73 13.91
CA ALA A 146 -17.22 1.99 14.00
C ALA A 146 -16.44 3.22 13.50
N ARG A 147 -15.19 3.07 13.07
CA ARG A 147 -14.37 4.23 12.68
C ARG A 147 -14.80 4.81 11.34
N ILE A 148 -15.04 3.96 10.35
CA ILE A 148 -15.35 4.39 8.99
C ILE A 148 -16.86 4.59 8.87
N SER A 149 -17.31 5.84 8.84
CA SER A 149 -18.70 6.17 8.57
C SER A 149 -18.99 6.27 7.07
N GLY A 150 -20.23 6.02 6.65
CA GLY A 150 -20.67 6.15 5.25
C GLY A 150 -20.52 7.55 4.64
N ARG A 151 -20.31 8.59 5.46
CA ARG A 151 -20.00 9.95 5.00
C ARG A 151 -18.54 10.09 4.56
N TYR A 152 -17.67 9.16 4.97
CA TYR A 152 -16.27 9.16 4.63
C TYR A 152 -15.99 8.38 3.33
N SER A 153 -16.60 8.85 2.23
CA SER A 153 -16.74 8.07 0.99
C SER A 153 -15.44 7.48 0.46
N ASN A 154 -14.33 8.22 0.46
CA ASN A 154 -13.04 7.71 -0.01
C ASN A 154 -12.61 6.45 0.77
N ILE A 155 -12.52 6.56 2.09
CA ILE A 155 -12.02 5.49 2.95
C ILE A 155 -13.00 4.31 2.99
N VAL A 156 -14.31 4.59 2.94
CA VAL A 156 -15.36 3.56 2.79
C VAL A 156 -15.15 2.75 1.51
N LEU A 157 -14.93 3.41 0.37
CA LEU A 157 -14.77 2.74 -0.92
C LEU A 157 -13.47 1.93 -0.97
N MET A 158 -12.37 2.48 -0.44
CA MET A 158 -11.11 1.75 -0.32
C MET A 158 -11.29 0.51 0.57
N GLN A 159 -11.90 0.65 1.74
CA GLN A 159 -12.13 -0.47 2.66
C GLN A 159 -13.02 -1.54 2.03
N ALA A 160 -14.10 -1.17 1.33
CA ALA A 160 -14.98 -2.10 0.64
C ALA A 160 -14.23 -2.91 -0.44
N TRP A 161 -13.47 -2.24 -1.30
CA TRP A 161 -12.66 -2.90 -2.32
C TRP A 161 -11.59 -3.82 -1.71
N LEU A 162 -10.93 -3.37 -0.64
CA LEU A 162 -9.92 -4.17 0.05
C LEU A 162 -10.52 -5.43 0.70
N HIS A 163 -11.73 -5.35 1.26
CA HIS A 163 -12.45 -6.52 1.77
C HIS A 163 -12.73 -7.56 0.67
N GLU A 164 -13.16 -7.11 -0.51
CA GLU A 164 -13.34 -7.98 -1.68
C GLU A 164 -12.00 -8.62 -2.07
N ALA A 165 -10.94 -7.80 -2.20
CA ALA A 165 -9.62 -8.26 -2.62
C ALA A 165 -9.01 -9.34 -1.71
N ILE A 166 -9.20 -9.25 -0.39
CA ILE A 166 -8.72 -10.29 0.53
C ILE A 166 -9.63 -11.54 0.54
N SER A 167 -10.90 -11.39 0.17
CA SER A 167 -11.87 -12.49 0.14
C SER A 167 -11.69 -13.36 -1.11
N GLU A 168 -11.47 -12.75 -2.29
CA GLU A 168 -11.14 -13.46 -3.53
C GLU A 168 -9.91 -14.37 -3.36
N LYS A 169 -8.89 -13.86 -2.66
CA LYS A 169 -7.66 -14.59 -2.38
C LYS A 169 -7.85 -15.66 -1.32
N GLY A 170 -8.67 -15.41 -0.29
CA GLY A 170 -9.04 -16.44 0.68
C GLY A 170 -9.71 -17.64 0.00
N ALA A 171 -10.56 -17.40 -1.01
CA ALA A 171 -11.19 -18.45 -1.80
C ALA A 171 -10.23 -19.15 -2.77
N THR A 172 -9.24 -18.44 -3.32
CA THR A 172 -8.22 -19.02 -4.22
C THR A 172 -7.18 -19.81 -3.43
N GLU A 173 -6.75 -19.35 -2.24
CA GLU A 173 -5.83 -20.08 -1.36
C GLU A 173 -6.48 -21.35 -0.78
N THR A 174 -7.77 -21.31 -0.42
CA THR A 174 -8.51 -22.52 -0.03
C THR A 174 -8.79 -23.45 -1.20
N ALA A 175 -9.04 -22.90 -2.40
CA ALA A 175 -9.15 -23.68 -3.62
C ALA A 175 -7.82 -24.33 -3.98
N ASP A 176 -6.69 -23.62 -4.02
CA ASP A 176 -5.36 -24.17 -4.31
C ASP A 176 -4.92 -25.21 -3.27
N ALA A 177 -5.29 -25.02 -1.99
CA ALA A 177 -5.09 -26.04 -0.95
C ALA A 177 -5.97 -27.29 -1.16
N ALA A 178 -7.14 -27.15 -1.77
CA ALA A 178 -8.02 -28.26 -2.17
C ALA A 178 -7.66 -28.84 -3.57
N ASP A 179 -7.02 -28.05 -4.43
CA ASP A 179 -6.63 -28.39 -5.81
C ASP A 179 -5.19 -28.96 -5.87
N ALA A 180 -4.44 -28.90 -4.77
CA ALA A 180 -3.29 -29.80 -4.54
C ALA A 180 -3.67 -31.30 -4.60
N THR A 181 -4.97 -31.61 -4.66
CA THR A 181 -5.52 -32.95 -4.93
C THR A 181 -6.22 -33.11 -6.30
N ALA A 182 -6.23 -32.12 -7.20
CA ALA A 182 -6.85 -32.28 -8.52
C ALA A 182 -6.20 -31.41 -9.60
N VAL A 183 -6.01 -32.00 -10.79
CA VAL A 183 -5.35 -31.35 -11.93
C VAL A 183 -6.39 -30.67 -12.84
N ALA A 184 -6.18 -29.37 -13.05
CA ALA A 184 -6.45 -28.52 -14.22
C ALA A 184 -7.89 -28.32 -14.76
N ALA A 185 -8.29 -27.05 -14.92
CA ALA A 185 -8.92 -26.54 -16.15
C ALA A 185 -9.06 -24.99 -16.17
N PRO A 186 -9.22 -24.36 -17.37
CA PRO A 186 -8.80 -23.00 -17.64
C PRO A 186 -9.96 -22.01 -17.83
N THR A 187 -9.94 -20.88 -17.12
CA THR A 187 -10.83 -19.76 -17.42
C THR A 187 -10.22 -18.47 -16.89
N ASN A 188 -9.53 -17.69 -17.75
CA ASN A 188 -9.33 -16.24 -17.56
C ASN A 188 -8.64 -15.54 -18.74
N ARG A 189 -8.97 -15.90 -19.99
CA ARG A 189 -8.37 -15.27 -21.18
C ARG A 189 -9.06 -13.98 -21.62
N TRP A 190 -10.35 -13.79 -21.29
CA TRP A 190 -11.16 -12.67 -21.77
C TRP A 190 -11.09 -11.43 -20.85
N LEU A 191 -11.11 -11.62 -19.53
CA LEU A 191 -10.99 -10.53 -18.55
C LEU A 191 -9.61 -9.84 -18.62
N ASN A 192 -8.55 -10.63 -18.82
CA ASN A 192 -7.19 -10.12 -18.98
C ASN A 192 -6.98 -9.30 -20.27
N ALA A 193 -7.71 -9.59 -21.35
CA ALA A 193 -7.59 -8.88 -22.62
C ALA A 193 -8.32 -7.52 -22.60
N HIS A 194 -9.42 -7.42 -21.85
CA HIS A 194 -10.21 -6.18 -21.74
C HIS A 194 -9.57 -5.15 -20.79
N LEU A 195 -8.99 -5.62 -19.67
CA LEU A 195 -8.26 -4.76 -18.74
C LEU A 195 -6.97 -4.21 -19.37
N ARG A 196 -6.22 -5.03 -20.13
CA ARG A 196 -4.98 -4.58 -20.82
C ARG A 196 -5.20 -3.49 -21.88
N ARG A 197 -6.38 -3.43 -22.52
CA ARG A 197 -6.67 -2.41 -23.55
C ARG A 197 -7.15 -1.08 -22.98
N ASN A 198 -7.80 -1.07 -21.82
CA ASN A 198 -8.35 0.16 -21.23
C ASN A 198 -7.47 0.77 -20.12
N LEU A 199 -6.49 0.03 -19.59
CA LEU A 199 -5.59 0.54 -18.55
C LEU A 199 -4.65 1.64 -19.07
N ALA A 200 -4.19 1.60 -20.33
CA ALA A 200 -3.34 2.66 -20.90
C ALA A 200 -4.02 4.06 -20.93
N ALA A 201 -5.36 4.12 -20.91
CA ALA A 201 -6.12 5.37 -20.80
C ALA A 201 -6.56 5.68 -19.36
N GLY A 202 -6.60 4.68 -18.47
CA GLY A 202 -6.94 4.83 -17.04
C GLY A 202 -5.80 5.32 -16.16
N TRP A 203 -4.59 5.40 -16.72
CA TRP A 203 -3.35 5.76 -16.03
C TRP A 203 -3.35 7.19 -15.48
N LEU A 204 -3.86 8.16 -16.24
CA LEU A 204 -4.11 9.51 -15.73
C LEU A 204 -5.19 9.54 -14.65
N SER A 205 -6.13 8.60 -14.62
CA SER A 205 -7.21 8.54 -13.62
C SER A 205 -6.77 7.90 -12.32
N VAL A 206 -5.85 6.93 -12.31
CA VAL A 206 -5.31 6.35 -11.07
C VAL A 206 -4.27 7.28 -10.46
N ALA A 207 -3.36 7.87 -11.25
CA ALA A 207 -2.45 8.91 -10.75
C ALA A 207 -3.21 10.19 -10.34
N ARG A 208 -4.29 10.58 -11.06
CA ARG A 208 -5.19 11.64 -10.58
C ARG A 208 -6.03 11.21 -9.39
N ALA A 209 -6.44 9.96 -9.23
CA ALA A 209 -7.15 9.51 -8.03
C ALA A 209 -6.22 9.52 -6.82
N LEU A 210 -4.98 9.02 -6.99
CA LEU A 210 -3.91 9.09 -5.99
C LEU A 210 -3.36 10.52 -5.79
N HIS A 211 -3.68 11.48 -6.66
CA HIS A 211 -3.41 12.91 -6.42
C HIS A 211 -4.63 13.64 -5.83
N PHE A 212 -5.85 13.29 -6.24
CA PHE A 212 -7.14 13.85 -5.81
C PHE A 212 -7.51 13.40 -4.39
N PHE A 213 -7.22 12.15 -4.03
CA PHE A 213 -7.39 11.65 -2.66
C PHE A 213 -6.33 12.17 -1.68
N PHE A 214 -5.26 12.79 -2.18
CA PHE A 214 -4.07 13.16 -1.40
C PHE A 214 -3.67 14.64 -1.56
N SER A 215 -4.52 15.45 -2.20
CA SER A 215 -4.39 16.91 -2.20
C SER A 215 -4.74 17.43 -0.80
N PRO A 216 -3.96 18.36 -0.22
CA PRO A 216 -4.32 18.97 1.05
C PRO A 216 -5.50 19.92 0.82
N THR A 217 -6.73 19.42 0.96
CA THR A 217 -7.85 20.29 1.27
C THR A 217 -7.79 20.64 2.76
N PRO A 218 -7.75 21.93 3.12
CA PRO A 218 -7.79 22.35 4.51
C PRO A 218 -9.21 22.15 5.02
N TRP A 219 -9.40 21.29 6.03
CA TRP A 219 -10.54 21.34 6.93
C TRP A 219 -10.05 21.00 8.33
#